data_AF-A0AAJ1TIQ5-F1
#
_entry.id   AF-A0AAJ1TIQ5-F1
#
_cell.length_a   1.000
_cell.length_b   1.000
_cell.length_c   1.000
_cell.angle_alpha   90.00
_cell.angle_beta   90.00
_cell.angle_gamma   90.00
#
_symmetry.space_group_name_H-M   'P 1'
#
loop_
_entity.id
_entity.type
_entity.pdbx_description
1 polymer ?
#
loop_
_entity_poly.entity_id
_entity_poly.type
_entity_poly.pdbx_seq_one_letter_code
_entity_poly.pdbx_strand_id
1 'polypeptide(L)'
;MDDRTILFVTCVSREELYARCVSHIESLKVPEGYKIELFPIRGTKSIFEGYNKAVTHPAKYKVYLHQDCFIFYPDFISSFVSLFERNKEYAMLGFYGQNSLYHFIKDDAVGQLLCVGPHGGCHHIQCREEPGEITPIKVLDGYILITQYDLTWRSDILDGFHFYDYSQALEFYKLGYKVGVINQAGMSPWTMHYIDHVMCVIEYERCRKIFESHYLDFIKREMGVE
;
A
#
# COMPACT_ATOMS: atom_id res chain seq x y z
N MET A 1 -0.69 -14.38 -16.90
CA MET A 1 -0.80 -12.97 -16.50
C MET A 1 -1.21 -12.18 -17.72
N ASP A 2 -2.05 -11.18 -17.54
CA ASP A 2 -2.37 -10.14 -18.51
C ASP A 2 -1.49 -8.93 -18.18
N ASP A 3 -0.42 -8.77 -18.97
CA ASP A 3 0.63 -7.76 -18.78
C ASP A 3 0.14 -6.31 -18.96
N ARG A 4 -1.09 -6.13 -19.41
CA ARG A 4 -1.68 -4.82 -19.72
C ARG A 4 -2.87 -4.48 -18.85
N THR A 5 -3.15 -5.27 -17.82
CA THR A 5 -4.24 -5.01 -16.88
C THR A 5 -3.72 -4.51 -15.54
N ILE A 6 -4.33 -3.41 -15.07
CA ILE A 6 -4.18 -2.90 -13.71
C ILE A 6 -5.46 -3.18 -12.95
N LEU A 7 -5.35 -3.94 -11.86
CA LEU A 7 -6.49 -4.24 -10.99
C LEU A 7 -6.46 -3.32 -9.76
N PHE A 8 -7.51 -2.53 -9.57
CA PHE A 8 -7.72 -1.78 -8.33
C PHE A 8 -8.55 -2.61 -7.36
N VAL A 9 -7.91 -3.06 -6.27
CA VAL A 9 -8.49 -3.94 -5.26
C VAL A 9 -8.84 -3.13 -4.03
N THR A 10 -10.11 -3.16 -3.62
CA THR A 10 -10.57 -2.38 -2.46
C THR A 10 -11.46 -3.23 -1.57
N CYS A 11 -11.12 -3.31 -0.28
CA CYS A 11 -12.05 -3.85 0.72
C CYS A 11 -13.06 -2.76 1.09
N VAL A 12 -14.34 -3.02 0.81
CA VAL A 12 -15.43 -2.05 0.93
C VAL A 12 -16.28 -2.38 2.15
N SER A 13 -16.35 -1.41 3.07
CA SER A 13 -17.30 -1.39 4.19
C SER A 13 -18.26 -0.20 4.12
N ARG A 14 -17.95 0.82 3.31
CA ARG A 14 -18.76 2.03 3.10
C ARG A 14 -18.85 2.36 1.61
N GLU A 15 -20.00 2.09 1.02
CA GLU A 15 -20.23 2.31 -0.41
C GLU A 15 -20.09 3.78 -0.83
N GLU A 16 -20.42 4.74 0.04
CA GLU A 16 -20.30 6.17 -0.25
C GLU A 16 -18.82 6.60 -0.43
N LEU A 17 -17.93 6.12 0.43
CA LEU A 17 -16.48 6.37 0.29
C LEU A 17 -15.93 5.64 -0.94
N TYR A 18 -16.33 4.38 -1.13
CA TYR A 18 -15.90 3.61 -2.31
C TYR A 18 -16.34 4.26 -3.63
N ALA A 19 -17.56 4.80 -3.72
CA ALA A 19 -18.02 5.51 -4.91
C ALA A 19 -17.15 6.74 -5.23
N ARG A 20 -16.71 7.48 -4.21
CA ARG A 20 -15.76 8.59 -4.38
C ARG A 20 -14.38 8.09 -4.83
N CYS A 21 -13.89 7.02 -4.21
CA CYS A 21 -12.64 6.35 -4.61
C CYS A 21 -12.66 5.93 -6.08
N VAL A 22 -13.75 5.29 -6.53
CA VAL A 22 -13.96 4.91 -7.93
C VAL A 22 -13.97 6.13 -8.85
N SER A 23 -14.67 7.20 -8.50
CA SER A 23 -14.68 8.42 -9.31
C SER A 23 -13.27 8.98 -9.53
N HIS A 24 -12.38 8.87 -8.54
CA HIS A 24 -10.98 9.25 -8.68
C HIS A 24 -10.18 8.29 -9.57
N ILE A 25 -10.36 6.98 -9.39
CA ILE A 25 -9.74 5.98 -10.26
C ILE A 25 -10.15 6.16 -11.73
N GLU A 26 -11.42 6.41 -12.01
CA GLU A 26 -11.96 6.59 -13.36
C GLU A 26 -11.46 7.89 -14.03
N SER A 27 -11.00 8.87 -13.24
CA SER A 27 -10.39 10.11 -13.75
C SER A 27 -8.92 9.97 -14.14
N LEU A 28 -8.28 8.84 -13.82
CA LEU A 28 -6.87 8.62 -14.15
C LEU A 28 -6.69 8.43 -15.66
N LYS A 29 -5.55 8.90 -16.18
CA LYS A 29 -5.17 8.58 -17.54
C LYS A 29 -4.68 7.14 -17.59
N VAL A 30 -5.32 6.34 -18.43
CA VAL A 30 -4.88 4.97 -18.72
C VAL A 30 -3.92 5.02 -19.91
N PRO A 31 -2.66 4.56 -19.77
CA PRO A 31 -1.71 4.54 -20.88
C PRO A 31 -2.19 3.69 -22.05
N GLU A 32 -1.75 4.00 -23.26
CA GLU A 32 -2.14 3.25 -24.46
C GLU A 32 -1.84 1.75 -24.32
N GLY A 33 -2.81 0.93 -24.70
CA GLY A 33 -2.71 -0.53 -24.64
C GLY A 33 -2.93 -1.11 -23.24
N TYR A 34 -3.06 -0.30 -22.19
CA TYR A 34 -3.45 -0.74 -20.85
C TYR A 34 -4.96 -0.62 -20.63
N LYS A 35 -5.48 -1.41 -19.69
CA LYS A 35 -6.83 -1.27 -19.15
C LYS A 35 -6.82 -1.34 -17.62
N ILE A 36 -7.84 -0.75 -17.02
CA ILE A 36 -8.09 -0.85 -15.58
C ILE A 36 -9.30 -1.73 -15.31
N GLU A 37 -9.27 -2.45 -14.20
CA GLU A 37 -10.40 -3.22 -13.69
C GLU A 37 -10.58 -2.91 -12.20
N LEU A 38 -11.83 -2.76 -11.78
CA LEU A 38 -12.19 -2.51 -10.38
C LEU A 38 -12.57 -3.83 -9.71
N PHE A 39 -12.02 -4.10 -8.52
CA PHE A 39 -12.25 -5.33 -7.78
C PHE A 39 -12.67 -5.04 -6.33
N PRO A 40 -13.92 -4.62 -6.11
CA PRO A 40 -14.43 -4.36 -4.77
C PRO A 40 -14.76 -5.64 -4.02
N ILE A 41 -14.33 -5.72 -2.77
CA ILE A 41 -14.47 -6.88 -1.91
C ILE A 41 -15.30 -6.49 -0.68
N ARG A 42 -16.45 -7.11 -0.51
CA ARG A 42 -17.41 -6.80 0.56
C ARG A 42 -17.48 -7.94 1.56
N GLY A 43 -17.84 -7.61 2.81
CA GLY A 43 -18.11 -8.60 3.86
C GLY A 43 -16.91 -9.48 4.22
N THR A 44 -15.69 -8.97 4.07
CA THR A 44 -14.48 -9.69 4.49
C THR A 44 -14.31 -9.60 6.01
N LYS A 45 -13.80 -10.67 6.63
CA LYS A 45 -13.50 -10.69 8.07
C LYS A 45 -12.19 -9.98 8.38
N SER A 46 -11.30 -9.93 7.40
CA SER A 46 -10.00 -9.25 7.50
C SER A 46 -9.50 -8.77 6.15
N ILE A 47 -8.53 -7.87 6.22
CA ILE A 47 -7.89 -7.33 5.02
C ILE A 47 -7.10 -8.42 4.27
N PHE A 48 -6.51 -9.38 4.98
CA PHE A 48 -5.75 -10.50 4.41
C PHE A 48 -6.66 -11.44 3.61
N GLU A 49 -7.79 -11.87 4.19
CA GLU A 49 -8.79 -12.69 3.49
C GLU A 49 -9.33 -11.95 2.26
N GLY A 50 -9.59 -10.65 2.41
CA GLY A 50 -10.06 -9.80 1.33
C GLY A 50 -9.07 -9.79 0.17
N TYR A 51 -7.86 -9.28 0.41
CA TYR A 51 -6.86 -9.12 -0.64
C TYR A 51 -6.41 -10.44 -1.26
N ASN A 52 -6.46 -11.57 -0.54
CA ASN A 52 -6.22 -12.90 -1.12
C ASN A 52 -7.18 -13.26 -2.25
N LYS A 53 -8.41 -12.73 -2.28
CA LYS A 53 -9.37 -12.96 -3.38
C LYS A 53 -8.87 -12.35 -4.71
N ALA A 54 -7.97 -11.37 -4.66
CA ALA A 54 -7.40 -10.74 -5.84
C ALA A 54 -6.09 -11.39 -6.32
N VAL A 55 -5.42 -12.22 -5.49
CA VAL A 55 -4.11 -12.80 -5.81
C VAL A 55 -4.18 -13.69 -7.06
N THR A 56 -5.28 -14.41 -7.29
CA THR A 56 -5.46 -15.28 -8.46
C THR A 56 -5.90 -14.53 -9.72
N HIS A 57 -6.21 -13.24 -9.62
CA HIS A 57 -6.60 -12.43 -10.76
C HIS A 57 -5.44 -12.30 -11.75
N PRO A 58 -5.65 -12.42 -13.08
CA PRO A 58 -4.57 -12.46 -14.06
C PRO A 58 -3.81 -11.14 -14.26
N ALA A 59 -4.34 -10.02 -13.76
CA ALA A 59 -3.77 -8.69 -13.92
C ALA A 59 -2.32 -8.62 -13.42
N LYS A 60 -1.43 -8.06 -14.24
CA LYS A 60 0.00 -7.92 -13.93
C LYS A 60 0.29 -6.97 -12.78
N TYR A 61 -0.45 -5.86 -12.72
CA TYR A 61 -0.32 -4.88 -11.65
C TYR A 61 -1.57 -4.89 -10.79
N LYS A 62 -1.38 -4.86 -9.48
CA LYS A 62 -2.48 -4.81 -8.49
C LYS A 62 -2.26 -3.62 -7.57
N VAL A 63 -3.23 -2.73 -7.53
CA VAL A 63 -3.27 -1.56 -6.65
C VAL A 63 -4.25 -1.90 -5.52
N TYR A 64 -3.73 -2.29 -4.37
CA TYR A 64 -4.51 -2.49 -3.16
C TYR A 64 -4.71 -1.14 -2.50
N LEU A 65 -5.95 -0.67 -2.48
CA LEU A 65 -6.31 0.71 -2.16
C LEU A 65 -7.43 0.72 -1.13
N HIS A 66 -7.28 1.52 -0.07
CA HIS A 66 -8.37 1.74 0.88
C HIS A 66 -9.51 2.51 0.21
N GLN A 67 -10.75 2.20 0.61
CA GLN A 67 -11.94 2.87 0.09
C GLN A 67 -11.98 4.38 0.38
N ASP A 68 -11.21 4.85 1.34
CA ASP A 68 -11.07 6.25 1.77
C ASP A 68 -9.77 6.90 1.27
N CYS A 69 -9.05 6.24 0.35
CA CYS A 69 -7.92 6.84 -0.35
C CYS A 69 -8.32 7.29 -1.76
N PHE A 70 -7.97 8.53 -2.10
CA PHE A 70 -8.26 9.17 -3.38
C PHE A 70 -6.96 9.56 -4.10
N ILE A 71 -6.89 9.25 -5.39
CA ILE A 71 -5.74 9.51 -6.25
C ILE A 71 -6.06 10.72 -7.14
N PHE A 72 -5.22 11.76 -7.08
CA PHE A 72 -5.43 13.00 -7.84
C PHE A 72 -4.42 13.20 -8.98
N TYR A 73 -3.30 12.47 -8.96
CA TYR A 73 -2.28 12.61 -9.99
C TYR A 73 -2.71 11.88 -11.28
N PRO A 74 -2.99 12.59 -12.39
CA PRO A 74 -3.60 11.96 -13.56
C PRO A 74 -2.74 10.88 -14.22
N ASP A 75 -1.41 11.05 -14.16
CA ASP A 75 -0.44 10.17 -14.80
C ASP A 75 0.02 9.01 -13.88
N PHE A 76 -0.66 8.81 -12.73
CA PHE A 76 -0.38 7.78 -11.71
C PHE A 76 -0.04 6.41 -12.29
N ILE A 77 -0.86 5.90 -13.20
CA ILE A 77 -0.69 4.56 -13.79
C ILE A 77 0.59 4.50 -14.60
N SER A 78 0.81 5.47 -15.48
CA SER A 78 2.02 5.53 -16.32
C SER A 78 3.29 5.57 -15.46
N SER A 79 3.25 6.28 -14.33
CA SER A 79 4.39 6.44 -13.45
C SER A 79 4.80 5.13 -12.78
N PHE A 80 3.89 4.44 -12.08
CA PHE A 80 4.29 3.21 -11.38
C PHE A 80 4.59 2.07 -12.36
N VAL A 81 3.90 2.00 -13.52
CA VAL A 81 4.19 1.00 -14.56
C VAL A 81 5.62 1.17 -15.05
N SER A 82 6.00 2.39 -15.41
CA SER A 82 7.35 2.71 -15.90
C SER A 82 8.43 2.38 -14.85
N LEU A 83 8.14 2.63 -13.57
CA LEU A 83 9.03 2.29 -12.47
C LEU A 83 9.24 0.78 -12.33
N PHE A 84 8.18 -0.02 -12.37
CA PHE A 84 8.29 -1.48 -12.32
C PHE A 84 8.90 -2.09 -13.59
N GLU A 85 8.71 -1.47 -14.75
CA GLU A 85 9.36 -1.89 -15.99
C GLU A 85 10.88 -1.75 -15.92
N ARG A 86 11.39 -0.65 -15.34
CA ARG A 86 12.83 -0.42 -15.16
C ARG A 86 13.44 -1.13 -13.96
N ASN A 87 12.66 -1.36 -12.90
CA ASN A 87 13.16 -1.86 -11.63
C ASN A 87 12.45 -3.17 -11.22
N LYS A 88 12.81 -4.27 -11.88
CA LYS A 88 12.17 -5.59 -11.71
C LYS A 88 12.38 -6.22 -10.35
N GLU A 89 13.36 -5.75 -9.58
CA GLU A 89 13.62 -6.20 -8.23
C GLU A 89 12.62 -5.63 -7.21
N TYR A 90 11.90 -4.55 -7.53
CA TYR A 90 10.87 -4.01 -6.62
C TYR A 90 9.56 -4.75 -6.84
N ALA A 91 9.10 -5.47 -5.83
CA ALA A 91 7.83 -6.19 -5.91
C ALA A 91 6.65 -5.34 -5.46
N MET A 92 6.89 -4.39 -4.56
CA MET A 92 5.85 -3.56 -3.95
C MET A 92 6.29 -2.10 -3.83
N LEU A 93 5.41 -1.18 -4.18
CA LEU A 93 5.60 0.27 -4.08
C LEU A 93 4.44 0.93 -3.33
N GLY A 94 4.73 2.04 -2.66
CA GLY A 94 3.74 2.91 -2.02
C GLY A 94 4.23 4.35 -1.99
N PHE A 95 3.56 5.21 -1.22
CA PHE A 95 3.88 6.65 -1.17
C PHE A 95 4.28 7.14 0.23
N TYR A 96 4.22 6.25 1.21
CA TYR A 96 4.59 6.52 2.59
C TYR A 96 5.09 5.23 3.24
N GLY A 97 6.23 5.29 3.92
CA GLY A 97 6.85 4.11 4.53
C GLY A 97 8.01 4.47 5.44
N GLN A 98 8.61 3.47 6.08
CA GLN A 98 9.71 3.63 7.03
C GLN A 98 10.59 2.36 7.14
N ASN A 99 11.77 2.49 7.75
CA ASN A 99 12.65 1.35 8.04
C ASN A 99 12.41 0.73 9.42
N SER A 100 11.74 1.44 10.32
CA SER A 100 11.35 0.97 11.64
C SER A 100 10.23 -0.05 11.50
N LEU A 101 10.43 -1.20 12.14
CA LEU A 101 9.53 -2.36 12.01
C LEU A 101 8.64 -2.56 13.24
N TYR A 102 8.82 -1.74 14.28
CA TYR A 102 8.11 -1.86 15.56
C TYR A 102 7.07 -0.78 15.75
N HIS A 103 7.45 0.47 15.46
CA HIS A 103 6.62 1.65 15.66
C HIS A 103 6.85 2.66 14.54
N PHE A 104 5.84 3.50 14.32
CA PHE A 104 5.98 4.62 13.42
C PHE A 104 6.92 5.68 14.01
N ILE A 105 8.03 5.95 13.33
CA ILE A 105 9.01 6.95 13.73
C ILE A 105 9.05 8.02 12.65
N LYS A 106 8.55 9.22 12.99
CA LYS A 106 8.44 10.34 12.04
C LYS A 106 9.77 10.65 11.32
N ASP A 107 10.87 10.60 12.05
CA ASP A 107 12.20 10.92 11.52
C ASP A 107 12.76 9.82 10.60
N ASP A 108 12.23 8.60 10.68
CA ASP A 108 12.60 7.48 9.82
C ASP A 108 11.69 7.36 8.58
N ALA A 109 10.52 7.99 8.63
CA ALA A 109 9.55 7.92 7.56
C ALA A 109 9.99 8.69 6.31
N VAL A 110 9.57 8.17 5.16
CA VAL A 110 9.85 8.69 3.82
C VAL A 110 8.54 8.82 3.05
N GLY A 111 8.44 9.87 2.25
CA GLY A 111 7.32 10.10 1.34
C GLY A 111 6.35 11.16 1.83
N GLN A 112 5.19 11.21 1.19
CA GLN A 112 4.20 12.23 1.48
C GLN A 112 2.78 11.84 1.03
N LEU A 113 1.79 12.40 1.73
CA LEU A 113 0.37 12.27 1.45
C LEU A 113 -0.40 13.46 2.02
N LEU A 114 -1.61 13.69 1.50
CA LEU A 114 -2.59 14.56 2.16
C LEU A 114 -3.48 13.73 3.08
N CYS A 115 -3.68 14.16 4.32
CA CYS A 115 -4.66 13.59 5.24
C CYS A 115 -5.80 14.57 5.46
N VAL A 116 -7.03 14.13 5.25
CA VAL A 116 -8.23 14.96 5.44
C VAL A 116 -9.15 14.34 6.48
N GLY A 117 -9.53 15.13 7.48
CA GLY A 117 -10.47 14.73 8.52
C GLY A 117 -11.94 15.06 8.19
N PRO A 118 -12.90 14.55 8.96
CA PRO A 118 -14.32 14.72 8.70
C PRO A 118 -14.82 16.18 8.81
N HIS A 119 -14.05 17.04 9.50
CA HIS A 119 -14.36 18.46 9.67
C HIS A 119 -13.65 19.37 8.65
N GLY A 120 -13.11 18.81 7.57
CA GLY A 120 -12.44 19.57 6.50
C GLY A 120 -11.01 20.03 6.82
N GLY A 121 -10.46 19.63 7.97
CA GLY A 121 -9.05 19.80 8.27
C GLY A 121 -8.21 19.02 7.25
N CYS A 122 -7.29 19.69 6.58
CA CYS A 122 -6.37 19.11 5.62
C CYS A 122 -4.93 19.27 6.14
N HIS A 123 -4.22 18.15 6.25
CA HIS A 123 -2.85 18.09 6.72
C HIS A 123 -1.97 17.47 5.63
N HIS A 124 -0.97 18.21 5.17
CA HIS A 124 0.07 17.64 4.33
C HIS A 124 1.10 16.97 5.23
N ILE A 125 1.14 15.64 5.17
CA ILE A 125 2.21 14.87 5.77
C ILE A 125 3.34 14.84 4.75
N GLN A 126 4.40 15.60 5.02
CA GLN A 126 5.65 15.57 4.28
C GLN A 126 6.75 15.07 5.20
N CYS A 127 7.33 13.93 4.84
CA CYS A 127 8.46 13.33 5.55
C CYS A 127 9.76 13.54 4.76
N ARG A 128 10.81 12.80 5.11
CA ARG A 128 12.08 12.88 4.40
C ARG A 128 11.89 12.51 2.94
N GLU A 129 12.55 13.26 2.05
CA GLU A 129 12.66 12.95 0.64
C GLU A 129 14.08 12.49 0.36
N GLU A 130 14.23 11.42 -0.41
CA GLU A 130 15.55 10.92 -0.84
C GLU A 130 15.75 11.18 -2.33
N PRO A 131 17.01 11.24 -2.80
CA PRO A 131 17.33 11.29 -4.22
C PRO A 131 16.81 10.05 -4.97
N GLY A 132 16.48 10.23 -6.26
CA GLY A 132 16.06 9.16 -7.16
C GLY A 132 14.54 8.98 -7.25
N GLU A 133 14.10 8.01 -8.04
CA GLU A 133 12.67 7.78 -8.31
C GLU A 133 11.98 6.89 -7.27
N ILE A 134 12.74 6.00 -6.62
CA ILE A 134 12.26 5.06 -5.60
C ILE A 134 13.22 5.09 -4.42
N THR A 135 12.68 5.27 -3.22
CA THR A 135 13.43 5.06 -1.97
C THR A 135 13.21 3.64 -1.47
N PRO A 136 14.25 2.79 -1.37
CA PRO A 136 14.14 1.49 -0.71
C PRO A 136 13.71 1.65 0.75
N ILE A 137 12.73 0.88 1.19
CA ILE A 137 12.13 1.01 2.52
C ILE A 137 11.71 -0.36 3.05
N LYS A 138 11.81 -0.62 4.36
CA LYS A 138 11.45 -1.94 4.89
C LYS A 138 9.96 -2.21 4.90
N VAL A 139 9.15 -1.20 5.19
CA VAL A 139 7.68 -1.31 5.26
C VAL A 139 7.01 -0.05 4.72
N LEU A 140 5.79 -0.23 4.20
CA LEU A 140 4.92 0.81 3.70
C LEU A 140 3.70 0.96 4.61
N ASP A 141 3.03 2.11 4.52
CA ASP A 141 1.67 2.24 5.02
C ASP A 141 0.68 1.63 4.03
N GLY A 142 -0.26 0.84 4.54
CA GLY A 142 -1.17 0.06 3.74
C GLY A 142 -2.34 0.80 3.09
N TYR A 143 -2.45 2.13 3.23
CA TYR A 143 -3.53 2.91 2.58
C TYR A 143 -3.53 2.76 1.05
N ILE A 144 -2.33 2.59 0.46
CA ILE A 144 -2.14 2.24 -0.94
C ILE A 144 -0.87 1.40 -1.11
N LEU A 145 -1.01 0.22 -1.70
CA LEU A 145 0.09 -0.68 -2.02
C LEU A 145 -0.04 -1.12 -3.47
N ILE A 146 1.03 -0.98 -4.25
CA ILE A 146 1.06 -1.35 -5.65
C ILE A 146 2.03 -2.52 -5.80
N THR A 147 1.61 -3.62 -6.41
CA THR A 147 2.45 -4.81 -6.62
C THR A 147 2.50 -5.24 -8.08
N GLN A 148 3.65 -5.79 -8.52
CA GLN A 148 3.80 -6.37 -9.87
C GLN A 148 3.94 -7.90 -9.90
N TYR A 149 3.97 -8.54 -8.72
CA TYR A 149 4.05 -9.97 -8.54
C TYR A 149 3.01 -10.44 -7.54
N ASP A 150 2.49 -11.64 -7.77
CA ASP A 150 1.50 -12.26 -6.91
C ASP A 150 2.18 -12.92 -5.71
N LEU A 151 1.72 -12.53 -4.52
CA LEU A 151 2.13 -13.13 -3.27
C LEU A 151 0.92 -13.16 -2.34
N THR A 152 0.68 -14.33 -1.75
CA THR A 152 -0.46 -14.55 -0.85
C THR A 152 -0.28 -13.75 0.43
N TRP A 153 -1.32 -13.02 0.82
CA TRP A 153 -1.41 -12.34 2.11
C TRP A 153 -1.55 -13.40 3.21
N ARG A 154 -0.78 -13.28 4.29
CA ARG A 154 -0.61 -14.32 5.31
C ARG A 154 -1.80 -14.49 6.26
N SER A 155 -3.00 -14.74 5.69
CA SER A 155 -4.24 -15.02 6.42
C SER A 155 -4.22 -16.34 7.19
N ASP A 156 -3.17 -17.16 7.01
CA ASP A 156 -2.90 -18.37 7.79
C ASP A 156 -2.36 -18.07 9.20
N ILE A 157 -1.74 -16.90 9.40
CA ILE A 157 -1.15 -16.49 10.70
C ILE A 157 -1.67 -15.15 11.21
N LEU A 158 -2.08 -14.25 10.33
CA LEU A 158 -2.53 -12.90 10.66
C LEU A 158 -4.00 -12.69 10.28
N ASP A 159 -4.67 -11.84 11.04
CA ASP A 159 -6.09 -11.53 10.88
C ASP A 159 -6.37 -10.06 11.27
N GLY A 160 -7.59 -9.58 11.02
CA GLY A 160 -7.99 -8.18 11.25
C GLY A 160 -7.49 -7.23 10.16
N PHE A 161 -7.26 -5.97 10.52
CA PHE A 161 -7.01 -4.87 9.56
C PHE A 161 -5.68 -4.13 9.76
N HIS A 162 -4.71 -4.74 10.44
CA HIS A 162 -3.41 -4.15 10.74
C HIS A 162 -2.25 -5.08 10.35
N PHE A 163 -1.06 -4.51 10.09
CA PHE A 163 0.20 -5.21 9.79
C PHE A 163 0.20 -6.10 8.53
N TYR A 164 -0.81 -5.99 7.67
CA TYR A 164 -0.86 -6.68 6.38
C TYR A 164 0.16 -6.11 5.40
N ASP A 165 0.32 -4.79 5.42
CA ASP A 165 1.35 -4.02 4.73
C ASP A 165 2.76 -4.43 5.17
N TYR A 166 2.99 -4.52 6.49
CA TYR A 166 4.29 -4.88 7.05
C TYR A 166 4.63 -6.33 6.73
N SER A 167 3.71 -7.25 6.98
CA SER A 167 3.93 -8.68 6.68
C SER A 167 4.14 -8.91 5.19
N GLN A 168 3.34 -8.30 4.32
CA GLN A 168 3.50 -8.44 2.87
C GLN A 168 4.86 -7.92 2.40
N ALA A 169 5.32 -6.78 2.93
CA ALA A 169 6.65 -6.27 2.63
C ALA A 169 7.75 -7.27 3.01
N LEU A 170 7.69 -7.81 4.23
CA LEU A 170 8.67 -8.78 4.72
C LEU A 170 8.61 -10.11 3.96
N GLU A 171 7.44 -10.57 3.52
CA GLU A 171 7.34 -11.77 2.66
C GLU A 171 7.99 -11.53 1.29
N PHE A 172 7.86 -10.34 0.70
CA PHE A 172 8.62 -9.99 -0.51
C PHE A 172 10.13 -9.96 -0.26
N TYR A 173 10.59 -9.43 0.88
CA TYR A 173 11.99 -9.47 1.27
C TYR A 173 12.52 -10.90 1.43
N LYS A 174 11.75 -11.81 2.01
CA LYS A 174 12.11 -13.25 2.13
C LYS A 174 12.30 -13.91 0.76
N LEU A 175 11.63 -13.41 -0.28
CA LEU A 175 11.77 -13.86 -1.66
C LEU A 175 12.88 -13.14 -2.44
N GLY A 176 13.64 -12.25 -1.79
CA GLY A 176 14.74 -11.50 -2.42
C GLY A 176 14.30 -10.26 -3.21
N TYR A 177 13.04 -9.84 -3.08
CA TYR A 177 12.56 -8.60 -3.68
C TYR A 177 12.76 -7.40 -2.77
N LYS A 178 12.63 -6.21 -3.35
CA LYS A 178 12.64 -4.92 -2.66
C LYS A 178 11.23 -4.34 -2.54
N VAL A 179 11.08 -3.47 -1.55
CA VAL A 179 9.92 -2.62 -1.34
C VAL A 179 10.39 -1.16 -1.34
N GLY A 180 9.58 -0.23 -1.83
CA GLY A 180 10.00 1.16 -1.92
C GLY A 180 8.88 2.19 -1.93
N VAL A 181 9.24 3.42 -1.56
CA VAL A 181 8.38 4.61 -1.71
C VAL A 181 8.66 5.25 -3.06
N ILE A 182 7.61 5.55 -3.83
CA ILE A 182 7.72 6.37 -5.03
C ILE A 182 7.98 7.81 -4.60
N ASN A 183 9.12 8.36 -5.03
CA ASN A 183 9.53 9.69 -4.64
C ASN A 183 8.75 10.75 -5.39
N GLN A 184 8.27 11.74 -4.64
CA GLN A 184 7.45 12.85 -5.14
C GLN A 184 8.16 14.19 -4.89
N ALA A 185 9.50 14.19 -4.86
CA ALA A 185 10.29 15.34 -4.45
C ALA A 185 10.00 16.57 -5.33
N GLY A 186 9.64 17.69 -4.69
CA GLY A 186 9.24 18.92 -5.38
C GLY A 186 7.88 18.86 -6.09
N MET A 187 7.07 17.83 -5.85
CA MET A 187 5.71 17.67 -6.39
C MET A 187 4.67 17.78 -5.28
N SER A 188 3.43 18.11 -5.63
CA SER A 188 2.28 17.95 -4.73
C SER A 188 1.99 16.45 -4.51
N PRO A 189 1.46 16.05 -3.34
CA PRO A 189 1.09 14.66 -3.09
C PRO A 189 0.12 14.12 -4.14
N TRP A 190 0.37 12.91 -4.59
CA TRP A 190 -0.47 12.23 -5.59
C TRP A 190 -1.75 11.66 -4.99
N THR A 191 -1.73 11.41 -3.69
CA THR A 191 -2.77 10.71 -2.95
C THR A 191 -3.24 11.51 -1.74
N MET A 192 -4.48 11.25 -1.36
CA MET A 192 -5.06 11.70 -0.11
C MET A 192 -5.76 10.56 0.60
N HIS A 193 -5.57 10.50 1.92
CA HIS A 193 -6.27 9.58 2.80
C HIS A 193 -7.30 10.36 3.63
N TYR A 194 -8.57 10.02 3.47
CA TYR A 194 -9.65 10.55 4.29
C TYR A 194 -9.75 9.72 5.57
N ILE A 195 -9.42 10.32 6.72
CA ILE A 195 -9.35 9.63 8.00
C ILE A 195 -10.47 10.15 8.89
N ASP A 196 -11.54 9.37 9.00
CA ASP A 196 -12.69 9.69 9.85
C ASP A 196 -12.96 8.69 10.97
N HIS A 197 -12.03 7.76 11.15
CA HIS A 197 -12.07 6.76 12.20
C HIS A 197 -10.83 6.88 13.09
N VAL A 198 -10.99 6.44 14.34
CA VAL A 198 -9.88 6.29 15.28
C VAL A 198 -9.47 4.83 15.28
N MET A 199 -8.16 4.58 15.21
CA MET A 199 -7.61 3.24 15.29
C MET A 199 -8.03 2.54 16.59
N CYS A 200 -8.49 1.30 16.48
CA CYS A 200 -8.77 0.46 17.65
C CYS A 200 -7.45 -0.02 18.27
N VAL A 201 -7.00 0.65 19.34
CA VAL A 201 -5.72 0.33 20.01
C VAL A 201 -5.66 -1.12 20.50
N ILE A 202 -6.76 -1.67 20.98
CA ILE A 202 -6.82 -3.06 21.46
C ILE A 202 -6.59 -4.05 20.29
N GLU A 203 -7.24 -3.82 19.15
CA GLU A 203 -7.06 -4.65 17.96
C GLU A 203 -5.64 -4.50 17.39
N TYR A 204 -5.14 -3.26 17.30
CA TYR A 204 -3.79 -2.97 16.87
C TYR A 204 -2.75 -3.73 17.71
N GLU A 205 -2.82 -3.64 19.05
CA GLU A 205 -1.89 -4.33 19.94
C GLU A 205 -2.00 -5.85 19.86
N ARG A 206 -3.21 -6.38 19.66
CA ARG A 206 -3.40 -7.82 19.39
C ARG A 206 -2.69 -8.23 18.11
N CYS A 207 -2.90 -7.50 17.01
CA CYS A 207 -2.25 -7.78 15.73
C CYS A 207 -0.74 -7.62 15.79
N ARG A 208 -0.23 -6.58 16.49
CA ARG A 208 1.21 -6.35 16.70
C ARG A 208 1.88 -7.54 17.35
N LYS A 209 1.30 -8.08 18.43
CA LYS A 209 1.85 -9.25 19.15
C LYS A 209 1.94 -10.49 18.25
N ILE A 210 0.90 -10.74 17.45
CA ILE A 210 0.89 -11.87 16.51
C ILE A 210 1.96 -11.65 15.44
N PHE A 211 2.02 -10.46 14.83
CA PHE A 211 3.04 -10.10 13.85
C PHE A 211 4.46 -10.30 14.41
N GLU A 212 4.75 -9.74 15.59
CA GLU A 212 6.05 -9.90 16.25
C GLU A 212 6.38 -11.37 16.49
N SER A 213 5.44 -12.19 16.95
CA SER A 213 5.68 -13.62 17.20
C SER A 213 6.10 -14.42 15.95
N HIS A 214 5.76 -13.95 14.75
CA HIS A 214 6.08 -14.61 13.48
C HIS A 214 7.24 -13.98 12.70
N TYR A 215 7.48 -12.68 12.88
CA TYR A 215 8.43 -11.93 12.07
C TYR A 215 9.67 -11.45 12.83
N LEU A 216 9.64 -11.38 14.16
CA LEU A 216 10.74 -10.80 14.95
C LEU A 216 12.09 -11.47 14.69
N ASP A 217 12.13 -12.80 14.60
CA ASP A 217 13.37 -13.55 14.35
C ASP A 217 13.93 -13.31 12.95
N PHE A 218 13.06 -13.09 11.96
CA PHE A 218 13.49 -12.71 10.61
C PHE A 218 14.03 -11.29 10.61
N ILE A 219 13.32 -10.37 11.25
CA ILE A 219 13.69 -8.96 11.36
C ILE A 219 15.07 -8.81 12.02
N LYS A 220 15.31 -9.49 13.14
CA LYS A 220 16.58 -9.42 13.87
C LYS A 220 17.76 -9.98 13.07
N ARG A 221 17.56 -11.10 12.38
CA ARG A 221 18.65 -11.78 11.64
C ARG A 221 18.98 -11.12 10.33
N GLU A 222 17.97 -10.78 9.54
CA GLU A 222 18.14 -10.44 8.12
C GLU A 222 17.99 -8.94 7.85
N MET A 223 17.35 -8.19 8.76
CA MET A 223 17.07 -6.77 8.57
C MET A 223 17.88 -5.86 9.50
N GLY A 224 18.78 -6.41 10.32
CA GLY A 224 19.76 -5.66 11.11
C GLY A 224 19.16 -4.66 12.09
N VAL A 225 18.01 -5.00 12.70
CA VAL A 225 17.37 -4.17 13.73
C VAL A 225 17.62 -4.84 15.09
N GLU A 226 18.59 -4.32 15.84
CA GLU A 226 18.80 -4.66 17.26
C GLU A 226 17.68 -4.12 18.14
#